data_AF-A0A348S5B0-F1
#
_entry.id   AF-A0A348S5B0-F1
#
_cell.length_a   1.000
_cell.length_b   1.000
_cell.length_c   1.000
_cell.angle_alpha   90.00
_cell.angle_beta   90.00
_cell.angle_gamma   90.00
#
_symmetry.space_group_name_H-M   'P 1'
#
loop_
_entity.id
_entity.type
_entity.pdbx_description
1 polymer ?
#
loop_
_entity_poly.entity_id
_entity_poly.type
_entity_poly.pdbx_seq_one_letter_code
_entity_poly.pdbx_strand_id
1 'polypeptide(L)'
;SIAPKQTQGGIRQIEVAAYTPPNHNKGKVLLLVDQTHWSALETDLNYFVEDLQMDGWQVVMVKAPRHLDSRWSPNVKRIAKVKALIQEHLGAPVKGVKMAILIGHVAVPYSGYVAIDGHTLRGDDHRGAWSCDAYYGDIDGIWHDNEVDHINRTHAPASNIPGDGKFDENQLPTRLEIAIGRIDFANLPSLNNGVLRNRSVKKSKMEVELIRQYLNKNHAFRFGSLHFEPETLIKSH
;
A
#
# COMPACT_ATOMS: atom_id res chain seq x y z
N SER A 1 -5.03 -48.80 42.76
CA SER A 1 -4.21 -47.58 42.76
C SER A 1 -3.85 -47.26 41.32
N ILE A 2 -4.56 -46.32 40.71
CA ILE A 2 -4.21 -45.76 39.39
C ILE A 2 -4.42 -44.25 39.55
N ALA A 3 -3.32 -43.51 39.65
CA ALA A 3 -3.33 -42.06 39.76
C ALA A 3 -3.77 -41.44 38.42
N PRO A 4 -4.53 -40.33 38.44
CA PRO A 4 -4.86 -39.61 37.22
C PRO A 4 -3.62 -38.90 36.66
N LYS A 5 -3.38 -39.05 35.35
CA LYS A 5 -2.36 -38.33 34.58
C LYS A 5 -2.60 -36.82 34.71
N GLN A 6 -1.65 -36.10 35.29
CA GLN A 6 -1.57 -34.65 35.13
C GLN A 6 -1.22 -34.33 33.68
N THR A 7 -2.17 -33.75 32.95
CA THR A 7 -1.88 -33.05 31.70
C THR A 7 -1.19 -31.73 32.06
N GLN A 8 0.12 -31.65 31.83
CA GLN A 8 0.84 -30.38 31.85
C GLN A 8 0.32 -29.53 30.69
N GLY A 9 -0.64 -28.65 30.97
CA GLY A 9 -1.00 -27.55 30.09
C GLY A 9 0.21 -26.61 29.99
N GLY A 10 0.93 -26.68 28.88
CA GLY A 10 2.03 -25.75 28.61
C GLY A 10 1.52 -24.33 28.64
N ILE A 11 2.10 -23.50 29.51
CA ILE A 11 1.88 -22.05 29.54
C ILE A 11 2.29 -21.51 28.17
N ARG A 12 1.33 -20.97 27.40
CA ARG A 12 1.64 -20.21 26.18
C ARG A 12 1.92 -18.78 26.62
N GLN A 13 3.19 -18.40 26.59
CA GLN A 13 3.64 -17.07 26.95
C GLN A 13 3.46 -16.15 25.73
N ILE A 14 2.73 -15.05 25.89
CA ILE A 14 2.71 -13.95 24.92
C ILE A 14 3.70 -12.93 25.45
N GLU A 15 4.84 -12.80 24.79
CA GLU A 15 5.79 -11.74 25.07
C GLU A 15 5.38 -10.51 24.26
N VAL A 16 4.96 -9.45 24.96
CA VAL A 16 4.76 -8.13 24.37
C VAL A 16 5.97 -7.30 24.76
N ALA A 17 6.53 -6.57 23.80
CA ALA A 17 7.56 -5.58 24.09
C ALA A 17 6.94 -4.48 24.97
N ALA A 18 7.22 -4.51 26.26
CA ALA A 18 7.00 -3.42 27.18
C ALA A 18 8.36 -2.77 27.47
N TYR A 19 8.45 -1.45 27.38
CA TYR A 19 9.62 -0.65 27.79
C TYR A 19 10.90 -0.78 26.94
N THR A 20 10.79 -0.91 25.62
CA THR A 20 11.98 -0.68 24.77
C THR A 20 12.31 0.82 24.74
N PRO A 21 13.58 1.24 24.93
CA PRO A 21 13.97 2.64 24.79
C PRO A 21 13.53 3.22 23.44
N PRO A 22 13.09 4.48 23.38
CA PRO A 22 12.73 5.10 22.11
C PRO A 22 13.91 5.06 21.12
N ASN A 23 13.68 4.49 19.93
CA ASN A 23 14.63 4.61 18.83
C ASN A 23 14.33 5.88 18.04
N HIS A 24 15.18 6.89 18.20
CA HIS A 24 15.06 8.18 17.52
C HIS A 24 15.71 8.21 16.12
N ASN A 25 16.27 7.10 15.65
CA ASN A 25 16.84 6.98 14.31
C ASN A 25 16.40 5.66 13.66
N LYS A 26 15.14 5.61 13.24
CA LYS A 26 14.55 4.44 12.55
C LYS A 26 14.94 4.33 11.08
N GLY A 27 15.60 5.36 10.54
CA GLY A 27 15.91 5.51 9.12
C GLY A 27 15.01 6.54 8.44
N LYS A 28 14.87 6.44 7.13
CA LYS A 28 14.13 7.37 6.27
C LYS A 28 12.85 6.75 5.71
N VAL A 29 11.78 7.52 5.71
CA VAL A 29 10.51 7.26 5.05
C VAL A 29 10.37 8.23 3.87
N LEU A 30 10.03 7.71 2.69
CA LEU A 30 9.69 8.52 1.53
C LEU A 30 8.16 8.56 1.36
N LEU A 31 7.57 9.74 1.42
CA LEU A 31 6.17 9.96 1.10
C LEU A 31 6.05 10.40 -0.36
N LEU A 32 5.33 9.61 -1.16
CA LEU A 32 5.00 9.96 -2.55
C LEU A 32 3.51 10.30 -2.61
N VAL A 33 3.21 11.58 -2.80
CA VAL A 33 1.85 12.09 -2.70
C VAL A 33 1.32 12.38 -4.09
N ASP A 34 0.11 11.92 -4.40
CA ASP A 34 -0.60 12.29 -5.62
C ASP A 34 -0.61 13.83 -5.77
N GLN A 35 0.07 14.29 -6.81
CA GLN A 35 0.26 15.71 -7.09
C GLN A 35 -1.06 16.50 -7.20
N THR A 36 -2.17 15.85 -7.55
CA THR A 36 -3.49 16.47 -7.67
C THR A 36 -4.17 16.70 -6.32
N HIS A 37 -3.76 15.95 -5.29
CA HIS A 37 -4.30 16.03 -3.93
C HIS A 37 -3.43 16.88 -3.00
N TRP A 38 -2.18 17.16 -3.39
CA TRP A 38 -1.19 17.89 -2.58
C TRP A 38 -1.74 19.13 -1.87
N SER A 39 -2.23 20.12 -2.64
CA SER A 39 -2.71 21.38 -2.06
C SER A 39 -3.94 21.20 -1.18
N ALA A 40 -4.79 20.22 -1.48
CA ALA A 40 -6.00 19.97 -0.72
C ALA A 40 -5.73 19.24 0.59
N LEU A 41 -4.56 18.62 0.76
CA LEU A 41 -4.14 17.83 1.93
C LEU A 41 -2.90 18.42 2.63
N GLU A 42 -2.41 19.59 2.25
CA GLU A 42 -1.12 20.11 2.72
C GLU A 42 -1.00 20.14 4.25
N THR A 43 -2.00 20.65 4.95
CA THR A 43 -2.04 20.65 6.42
C THR A 43 -2.03 19.22 6.98
N ASP A 44 -2.85 18.32 6.44
CA ASP A 44 -2.96 16.94 6.90
C ASP A 44 -1.65 16.16 6.69
N LEU A 45 -0.97 16.42 5.58
CA LEU A 45 0.33 15.83 5.24
C LEU A 45 1.44 16.33 6.16
N ASN A 46 1.44 17.62 6.50
CA ASN A 46 2.43 18.18 7.42
C ASN A 46 2.30 17.57 8.82
N TYR A 47 1.07 17.40 9.34
CA TYR A 47 0.86 16.66 10.59
C TYR A 47 1.33 15.21 10.50
N PHE A 48 1.08 14.53 9.39
CA PHE A 48 1.58 13.16 9.21
C PHE A 48 3.11 13.09 9.16
N VAL A 49 3.77 14.09 8.57
CA VAL A 49 5.24 14.22 8.61
C VAL A 49 5.73 14.42 10.04
N GLU A 50 5.10 15.31 10.81
CA GLU A 50 5.44 15.54 12.23
C GLU A 50 5.25 14.27 13.06
N ASP A 51 4.15 13.55 12.89
CA ASP A 51 3.88 12.27 13.56
C ASP A 51 4.99 11.24 13.30
N LEU A 52 5.42 11.11 12.05
CA LEU A 52 6.52 10.21 11.67
C LEU A 52 7.86 10.67 12.25
N GLN A 53 8.12 11.97 12.29
CA GLN A 53 9.34 12.53 12.88
C GLN A 53 9.41 12.32 14.40
N MET A 54 8.29 12.51 15.10
CA MET A 54 8.18 12.22 16.54
C MET A 54 8.39 10.74 16.85
N ASP A 55 8.04 9.86 15.91
CA ASP A 55 8.34 8.44 15.94
C ASP A 55 9.82 8.10 15.71
N GLY A 56 10.67 9.07 15.37
CA GLY A 56 12.10 8.86 15.10
C GLY A 56 12.44 8.55 13.64
N TRP A 57 11.54 8.87 12.69
CA TRP A 57 11.83 8.76 11.26
C TRP A 57 12.35 10.07 10.67
N GLN A 58 13.32 9.96 9.76
CA GLN A 58 13.59 11.04 8.81
C GLN A 58 12.56 10.95 7.68
N VAL A 59 11.96 12.06 7.28
CA VAL A 59 10.89 12.05 6.28
C VAL A 59 11.26 12.92 5.09
N VAL A 60 11.08 12.39 3.89
CA VAL A 60 11.09 13.17 2.65
C VAL A 60 9.74 13.01 1.98
N MET A 61 9.14 14.12 1.55
CA MET A 61 7.83 14.13 0.91
C MET A 61 7.92 14.77 -0.46
N VAL A 62 7.46 14.06 -1.50
CA VAL A 62 7.52 14.51 -2.88
C VAL A 62 6.20 14.28 -3.60
N LYS A 63 5.95 15.08 -4.65
CA LYS A 63 4.81 14.90 -5.55
C LYS A 63 5.06 13.74 -6.50
N ALA A 64 4.03 12.92 -6.71
CA ALA A 64 4.03 11.77 -7.60
C ALA A 64 2.86 11.84 -8.59
N PRO A 65 3.02 11.29 -9.80
CA PRO A 65 1.97 11.32 -10.81
C PRO A 65 0.78 10.44 -10.42
N ARG A 66 -0.44 10.96 -10.62
CA ARG A 66 -1.69 10.23 -10.41
C ARG A 66 -1.88 9.10 -11.43
N HIS A 67 -2.47 7.98 -11.05
CA HIS A 67 -2.97 6.97 -11.97
C HIS A 67 -4.20 7.48 -12.77
N LEU A 68 -4.40 6.99 -13.99
CA LEU A 68 -5.60 7.26 -14.79
C LEU A 68 -6.39 5.98 -15.00
N ASP A 69 -7.52 5.85 -14.32
CA ASP A 69 -8.44 4.72 -14.50
C ASP A 69 -9.06 4.70 -15.91
N SER A 70 -9.29 5.88 -16.49
CA SER A 70 -9.96 6.00 -17.79
C SER A 70 -9.08 5.63 -18.99
N ARG A 71 -7.76 5.59 -18.82
CA ARG A 71 -6.82 5.30 -19.90
C ARG A 71 -5.49 4.78 -19.37
N TRP A 72 -5.16 3.55 -19.75
CA TRP A 72 -3.96 2.85 -19.31
C TRP A 72 -2.64 3.45 -19.85
N SER A 73 -2.53 3.70 -21.17
CA SER A 73 -1.26 4.05 -21.82
C SER A 73 -0.41 5.15 -21.14
N PRO A 74 -0.97 6.27 -20.63
CA PRO A 74 -0.19 7.24 -19.87
C PRO A 74 0.42 6.71 -18.58
N ASN A 75 -0.21 5.70 -17.95
CA ASN A 75 0.24 5.13 -16.69
C ASN A 75 1.61 4.48 -16.81
N VAL A 76 1.97 3.89 -17.96
CA VAL A 76 3.29 3.29 -18.18
C VAL A 76 4.43 4.26 -17.85
N LYS A 77 4.37 5.48 -18.40
CA LYS A 77 5.36 6.54 -18.11
C LYS A 77 5.25 7.06 -16.67
N ARG A 78 4.05 7.08 -16.09
CA ARG A 78 3.83 7.57 -14.72
C ARG A 78 4.37 6.57 -13.68
N ILE A 79 4.19 5.27 -13.90
CA ILE A 79 4.74 4.19 -13.10
C ILE A 79 6.26 4.25 -13.12
N ALA A 80 6.86 4.34 -14.31
CA ALA A 80 8.31 4.50 -14.44
C ALA A 80 8.82 5.76 -13.70
N LYS A 81 8.07 6.88 -13.77
CA LYS A 81 8.43 8.10 -13.04
C LYS A 81 8.35 7.94 -11.52
N VAL A 82 7.37 7.20 -10.99
CA VAL A 82 7.29 6.88 -9.55
C VAL A 82 8.50 6.05 -9.12
N LYS A 83 8.86 4.98 -9.85
CA LYS A 83 10.05 4.16 -9.55
C LYS A 83 11.33 4.99 -9.58
N ALA A 84 11.48 5.89 -10.56
CA ALA A 84 12.61 6.81 -10.65
C ALA A 84 12.69 7.77 -9.45
N LEU A 85 11.56 8.32 -8.97
CA LEU A 85 11.54 9.16 -7.76
C LEU A 85 12.00 8.38 -6.53
N ILE A 86 11.61 7.11 -6.40
CA ILE A 86 12.06 6.24 -5.32
C ILE A 86 13.57 6.01 -5.40
N GLN A 87 14.09 5.62 -6.57
CA GLN A 87 15.51 5.40 -6.80
C GLN A 87 16.37 6.64 -6.52
N GLU A 88 15.91 7.83 -6.92
CA GLU A 88 16.57 9.11 -6.64
C GLU A 88 16.77 9.35 -5.13
N HIS A 89 15.78 8.99 -4.31
CA HIS A 89 15.79 9.25 -2.87
C HIS A 89 16.42 8.13 -2.03
N LEU A 90 16.58 6.94 -2.61
CA LEU A 90 17.26 5.79 -1.99
C LEU A 90 18.77 6.02 -1.85
N GLY A 91 19.40 6.57 -2.90
CA GLY A 91 20.85 6.61 -3.05
C GLY A 91 21.47 5.22 -3.27
N ALA A 92 22.69 5.17 -3.81
CA ALA A 92 23.44 3.92 -4.00
C ALA A 92 24.73 3.93 -3.13
N PRO A 93 24.96 2.91 -2.26
CA PRO A 93 24.01 1.87 -1.85
C PRO A 93 22.82 2.46 -1.09
N VAL A 94 21.72 1.69 -0.94
CA VAL A 94 20.51 2.12 -0.21
C VAL A 94 20.90 2.51 1.23
N LYS A 95 20.98 3.81 1.49
CA LYS A 95 21.44 4.35 2.78
C LYS A 95 20.24 4.88 3.56
N GLY A 96 19.71 4.01 4.40
CA GLY A 96 18.81 4.40 5.49
C GLY A 96 17.35 4.54 5.11
N VAL A 97 16.95 4.59 3.83
CA VAL A 97 15.53 4.48 3.47
C VAL A 97 15.04 3.07 3.81
N LYS A 98 13.92 2.99 4.53
CA LYS A 98 13.31 1.73 4.95
C LYS A 98 11.98 1.48 4.28
N MET A 99 11.27 2.54 3.91
CA MET A 99 9.96 2.41 3.31
C MET A 99 9.58 3.61 2.44
N ALA A 100 8.68 3.37 1.50
CA ALA A 100 7.94 4.39 0.79
C ALA A 100 6.42 4.25 1.07
N ILE A 101 5.75 5.37 1.29
CA ILE A 101 4.30 5.44 1.47
C ILE A 101 3.70 6.24 0.32
N LEU A 102 2.85 5.60 -0.47
CA LEU A 102 2.09 6.20 -1.56
C LEU A 102 0.79 6.78 -0.99
N ILE A 103 0.53 8.07 -1.17
CA ILE A 103 -0.63 8.76 -0.61
C ILE A 103 -1.49 9.32 -1.74
N GLY A 104 -2.76 8.93 -1.77
CA GLY A 104 -3.69 9.18 -2.87
C GLY A 104 -3.48 8.21 -4.03
N HIS A 105 -4.10 8.53 -5.16
CA HIS A 105 -4.09 7.66 -6.33
C HIS A 105 -2.79 7.75 -7.15
N VAL A 106 -1.64 7.55 -6.50
CA VAL A 106 -0.33 7.47 -7.18
C VAL A 106 -0.35 6.35 -8.21
N ALA A 107 0.30 6.54 -9.36
CA ALA A 107 0.35 5.57 -10.47
C ALA A 107 0.50 4.12 -9.96
N VAL A 108 -0.45 3.26 -10.32
CA VAL A 108 -0.51 1.85 -9.87
C VAL A 108 0.11 0.93 -10.93
N PRO A 109 1.22 0.22 -10.63
CA PRO A 109 1.77 -0.83 -11.48
C PRO A 109 0.89 -2.08 -11.42
N TYR A 110 0.84 -2.84 -12.52
CA TYR A 110 0.06 -4.07 -12.63
C TYR A 110 1.01 -5.20 -13.02
N SER A 111 0.82 -6.40 -12.48
CA SER A 111 1.64 -7.57 -12.78
C SER A 111 0.85 -8.88 -12.70
N GLY A 112 1.28 -9.86 -13.49
CA GLY A 112 0.90 -11.26 -13.36
C GLY A 112 -0.03 -11.78 -14.45
N TYR A 113 -0.45 -13.02 -14.23
CA TYR A 113 -1.33 -13.78 -15.11
C TYR A 113 -2.19 -14.82 -14.38
N VAL A 114 -1.65 -15.46 -13.33
CA VAL A 114 -2.25 -16.66 -12.74
C VAL A 114 -3.42 -16.34 -11.82
N ALA A 115 -4.55 -17.02 -12.04
CA ALA A 115 -5.68 -17.06 -11.11
C ALA A 115 -5.49 -18.19 -10.07
N ILE A 116 -4.86 -17.87 -8.94
CA ILE A 116 -4.53 -18.86 -7.88
C ILE A 116 -5.79 -19.49 -7.26
N ASP A 117 -6.91 -18.78 -7.30
CA ASP A 117 -8.20 -19.24 -6.80
C ASP A 117 -8.98 -20.13 -7.79
N GLY A 118 -8.45 -20.34 -8.99
CA GLY A 118 -9.02 -21.24 -10.01
C GLY A 118 -10.10 -20.62 -10.90
N HIS A 119 -10.51 -19.37 -10.68
CA HIS A 119 -11.54 -18.71 -11.50
C HIS A 119 -10.94 -18.27 -12.86
N THR A 120 -11.18 -19.09 -13.89
CA THR A 120 -10.63 -18.91 -15.25
C THR A 120 -11.70 -19.03 -16.34
N LEU A 121 -12.97 -19.07 -15.93
CA LEU A 121 -14.11 -19.32 -16.80
C LEU A 121 -14.62 -18.02 -17.42
N ARG A 122 -15.39 -18.14 -18.50
CA ARG A 122 -16.00 -16.98 -19.14
C ARG A 122 -17.02 -16.34 -18.20
N GLY A 123 -16.87 -15.03 -17.98
CA GLY A 123 -17.72 -14.27 -17.04
C GLY A 123 -17.23 -14.32 -15.60
N ASP A 124 -16.16 -15.08 -15.34
CA ASP A 124 -15.55 -15.27 -14.03
C ASP A 124 -14.06 -15.64 -14.23
N ASP A 125 -13.30 -14.64 -14.68
CA ASP A 125 -11.90 -14.79 -15.08
C ASP A 125 -11.02 -13.86 -14.24
N HIS A 126 -10.24 -14.46 -13.34
CA HIS A 126 -9.30 -13.75 -12.47
C HIS A 126 -7.87 -13.76 -13.02
N ARG A 127 -7.65 -14.25 -14.24
CA ARG A 127 -6.33 -14.20 -14.88
C ARG A 127 -5.97 -12.80 -15.36
N GLY A 128 -4.68 -12.63 -15.60
CA GLY A 128 -4.07 -11.40 -16.07
C GLY A 128 -3.43 -10.59 -14.96
N ALA A 129 -3.08 -9.35 -15.27
CA ALA A 129 -2.28 -8.51 -14.40
C ALA A 129 -3.15 -7.74 -13.39
N TRP A 130 -2.74 -7.78 -12.12
CA TRP A 130 -3.41 -7.08 -11.02
C TRP A 130 -2.45 -6.10 -10.35
N SER A 131 -2.98 -5.15 -9.57
CA SER A 131 -2.18 -4.11 -8.92
C SER A 131 -1.02 -4.71 -8.09
N CYS A 132 0.20 -4.26 -8.32
CA CYS A 132 1.42 -4.83 -7.74
C CYS A 132 2.41 -3.75 -7.28
N ASP A 133 2.11 -3.07 -6.16
CA ASP A 133 3.00 -2.04 -5.60
C ASP A 133 4.39 -2.57 -5.21
N ALA A 134 4.58 -3.89 -5.12
CA ALA A 134 5.88 -4.51 -4.88
C ALA A 134 6.92 -4.13 -5.96
N TYR A 135 6.48 -3.84 -7.19
CA TYR A 135 7.34 -3.30 -8.26
C TYR A 135 8.13 -2.06 -7.83
N TYR A 136 7.58 -1.23 -6.93
CA TYR A 136 8.26 -0.05 -6.41
C TYR A 136 9.25 -0.34 -5.29
N GLY A 137 9.07 -1.45 -4.57
CA GLY A 137 9.95 -1.89 -3.50
C GLY A 137 11.11 -2.75 -3.98
N ASP A 138 10.95 -3.34 -5.17
CA ASP A 138 11.97 -4.09 -5.89
C ASP A 138 12.78 -3.14 -6.80
N ILE A 139 14.00 -2.82 -6.40
CA ILE A 139 14.85 -1.82 -7.03
C ILE A 139 15.79 -2.43 -8.06
N ASP A 140 16.22 -3.67 -7.85
CA ASP A 140 17.22 -4.36 -8.67
C ASP A 140 16.66 -5.50 -9.53
N GLY A 141 15.40 -5.88 -9.31
CA GLY A 141 14.71 -6.91 -10.06
C GLY A 141 14.34 -6.50 -11.48
N ILE A 142 14.35 -7.51 -12.34
CA ILE A 142 13.96 -7.40 -13.74
C ILE A 142 12.50 -7.82 -13.86
N TRP A 143 11.67 -6.92 -14.39
CA TRP A 143 10.24 -7.13 -14.61
C TRP A 143 9.97 -7.15 -16.12
N HIS A 144 9.32 -8.19 -16.61
CA HIS A 144 9.11 -8.48 -18.04
C HIS A 144 7.71 -8.04 -18.50
N ASP A 145 7.57 -7.75 -19.79
CA ASP A 145 6.32 -7.33 -20.47
C ASP A 145 6.37 -7.84 -21.92
N ASN A 146 6.61 -9.14 -22.07
CA ASN A 146 6.86 -9.74 -23.38
C ASN A 146 6.35 -11.18 -23.54
N GLU A 147 5.79 -11.79 -22.49
CA GLU A 147 5.40 -13.20 -22.49
C GLU A 147 3.89 -13.41 -22.39
N VAL A 148 3.20 -12.69 -21.50
CA VAL A 148 1.78 -12.93 -21.26
C VAL A 148 0.93 -12.32 -22.37
N ASP A 149 0.15 -13.15 -23.06
CA ASP A 149 -0.84 -12.72 -24.05
C ASP A 149 -2.25 -13.15 -23.61
N HIS A 150 -2.89 -12.31 -22.79
CA HIS A 150 -4.20 -12.57 -22.21
C HIS A 150 -5.10 -11.34 -22.18
N ILE A 151 -6.22 -11.42 -22.89
CA ILE A 151 -7.30 -10.44 -22.83
C ILE A 151 -8.35 -10.91 -21.81
N ASN A 152 -8.44 -10.22 -20.68
CA ASN A 152 -9.46 -10.49 -19.68
C ASN A 152 -10.77 -9.81 -20.09
N ARG A 153 -11.77 -10.61 -20.50
CA ARG A 153 -13.08 -10.12 -20.96
C ARG A 153 -14.06 -9.82 -19.82
N THR A 154 -13.78 -10.31 -18.61
CA THR A 154 -14.59 -10.08 -17.41
C THR A 154 -14.19 -8.76 -16.75
N HIS A 155 -12.89 -8.49 -16.69
CA HIS A 155 -12.29 -7.29 -16.12
C HIS A 155 -11.20 -6.76 -17.07
N ALA A 156 -11.58 -5.90 -18.01
CA ALA A 156 -10.68 -5.37 -19.04
C ALA A 156 -9.35 -4.80 -18.50
N PRO A 157 -9.31 -4.07 -17.37
CA PRO A 157 -8.04 -3.58 -16.82
C PRO A 157 -7.05 -4.66 -16.42
N ALA A 158 -7.52 -5.90 -16.16
CA ALA A 158 -6.65 -7.04 -15.84
C ALA A 158 -6.05 -7.72 -17.08
N SER A 159 -6.42 -7.33 -18.31
CA SER A 159 -5.73 -7.83 -19.51
C SER A 159 -4.23 -7.58 -19.38
N ASN A 160 -3.40 -8.52 -19.84
CA ASN A 160 -1.96 -8.39 -19.88
C ASN A 160 -1.52 -8.90 -21.26
N ILE A 161 -0.93 -8.02 -22.07
CA ILE A 161 -0.52 -8.33 -23.43
C ILE A 161 0.88 -7.77 -23.66
N PRO A 162 1.71 -8.39 -24.53
CA PRO A 162 3.10 -7.97 -24.69
C PRO A 162 3.23 -6.48 -25.09
N GLY A 163 4.01 -5.73 -24.33
CA GLY A 163 4.31 -4.32 -24.57
C GLY A 163 3.24 -3.34 -24.12
N ASP A 164 2.28 -3.75 -23.29
CA ASP A 164 1.26 -2.85 -22.75
C ASP A 164 1.72 -2.06 -21.51
N GLY A 165 2.88 -2.38 -20.95
CA GLY A 165 3.48 -1.77 -19.77
C GLY A 165 2.98 -2.34 -18.44
N LYS A 166 2.32 -3.49 -18.46
CA LYS A 166 2.04 -4.35 -17.29
C LYS A 166 3.06 -5.49 -17.27
N PHE A 167 3.34 -5.96 -16.07
CA PHE A 167 4.41 -6.93 -15.90
C PHE A 167 3.89 -8.38 -15.92
N ASP A 168 4.74 -9.32 -16.28
CA ASP A 168 4.38 -10.73 -16.45
C ASP A 168 4.48 -11.53 -15.14
N GLU A 169 5.21 -11.00 -14.15
CA GLU A 169 5.59 -11.75 -12.97
C GLU A 169 4.41 -12.06 -12.03
N ASN A 170 4.30 -13.35 -11.68
CA ASN A 170 3.37 -13.86 -10.67
C ASN A 170 3.99 -13.92 -9.27
N GLN A 171 5.30 -13.73 -9.17
CA GLN A 171 6.10 -13.76 -7.94
C GLN A 171 7.13 -12.64 -7.99
N LEU A 172 7.65 -12.22 -6.83
CA LEU A 172 8.68 -11.19 -6.78
C LEU A 172 9.95 -11.67 -7.52
N PRO A 173 10.50 -10.90 -8.47
CA PRO A 173 11.76 -11.25 -9.13
C PRO A 173 12.92 -11.37 -8.13
N THR A 174 13.01 -10.42 -7.20
CA THR A 174 14.03 -10.38 -6.14
C THR A 174 13.40 -10.02 -4.79
N ARG A 175 14.23 -9.89 -3.74
CA ARG A 175 13.76 -9.47 -2.42
C ARG A 175 13.59 -7.96 -2.43
N LEU A 176 12.47 -7.45 -1.92
CA LEU A 176 12.26 -6.00 -1.81
C LEU A 176 13.33 -5.34 -0.94
N GLU A 177 13.97 -4.28 -1.45
CA GLU A 177 14.95 -3.47 -0.70
C GLU A 177 14.27 -2.56 0.32
N ILE A 178 13.04 -2.12 0.03
CA ILE A 178 12.24 -1.28 0.92
C ILE A 178 10.79 -1.76 1.02
N ALA A 179 10.17 -1.49 2.16
CA ALA A 179 8.74 -1.71 2.32
C ALA A 179 7.92 -0.67 1.55
N ILE A 180 6.79 -1.08 0.98
CA ILE A 180 5.85 -0.18 0.29
C ILE A 180 4.50 -0.23 1.00
N GLY A 181 3.91 0.93 1.26
CA GLY A 181 2.54 1.07 1.74
C GLY A 181 1.75 2.04 0.86
N ARG A 182 0.43 1.87 0.79
CA ARG A 182 -0.47 2.74 0.02
C ARG A 182 -1.67 3.18 0.87
N ILE A 183 -2.02 4.46 0.74
CA ILE A 183 -3.24 5.07 1.28
C ILE A 183 -3.99 5.65 0.09
N ASP A 184 -4.93 4.90 -0.47
CA ASP A 184 -5.64 5.24 -1.72
C ASP A 184 -7.14 4.99 -1.55
N PHE A 185 -7.95 5.98 -1.92
CA PHE A 185 -9.41 5.94 -1.84
C PHE A 185 -10.05 6.35 -3.18
N ALA A 186 -9.31 6.25 -4.28
CA ALA A 186 -9.86 6.45 -5.61
C ALA A 186 -10.81 5.33 -6.01
N ASN A 187 -11.71 5.66 -6.94
CA ASN A 187 -12.66 4.71 -7.55
C ASN A 187 -13.46 3.88 -6.53
N LEU A 188 -13.98 4.54 -5.48
CA LEU A 188 -14.92 3.95 -4.51
C LEU A 188 -16.35 4.41 -4.81
N PRO A 189 -17.02 3.86 -5.84
CA PRO A 189 -18.28 4.39 -6.34
C PRO A 189 -19.42 4.32 -5.32
N SER A 190 -19.40 3.32 -4.44
CA SER A 190 -20.36 3.17 -3.33
C SER A 190 -20.31 4.33 -2.34
N LEU A 191 -19.15 5.00 -2.23
CA LEU A 191 -18.96 6.14 -1.33
C LEU A 191 -19.23 7.49 -1.99
N ASN A 192 -19.46 7.55 -3.31
CA ASN A 192 -19.59 8.83 -4.05
C ASN A 192 -20.73 9.74 -3.55
N ASN A 193 -21.77 9.15 -2.97
CA ASN A 193 -22.92 9.86 -2.37
C ASN A 193 -22.95 9.71 -0.84
N GLY A 194 -21.83 9.29 -0.26
CA GLY A 194 -21.70 9.00 1.16
C GLY A 194 -21.76 10.24 2.04
N VAL A 195 -22.20 10.02 3.28
CA VAL A 195 -22.10 10.98 4.37
C VAL A 195 -20.84 10.65 5.15
N LEU A 196 -19.90 11.59 5.25
CA LEU A 196 -18.72 11.46 6.09
C LEU A 196 -18.90 12.35 7.32
N ARG A 197 -18.76 11.78 8.52
CA ARG A 197 -18.89 12.51 9.80
C ARG A 197 -20.19 13.32 9.90
N ASN A 198 -21.32 12.72 9.53
CA ASN A 198 -22.65 13.37 9.49
C ASN A 198 -22.75 14.58 8.55
N ARG A 199 -21.85 14.70 7.57
CA ARG A 199 -21.86 15.74 6.54
C ARG A 199 -21.84 15.13 5.14
N SER A 200 -22.69 15.63 4.24
CA SER A 200 -22.64 15.27 2.82
C SER A 200 -21.37 15.83 2.18
N VAL A 201 -20.60 14.98 1.51
CA VAL A 201 -19.38 15.36 0.80
C VAL A 201 -19.61 15.26 -0.70
N LYS A 202 -19.20 16.29 -1.45
CA LYS A 202 -19.27 16.26 -2.91
C LYS A 202 -18.37 15.13 -3.44
N LYS A 203 -18.84 14.36 -4.41
CA LYS A 203 -18.07 13.30 -5.08
C LYS A 203 -16.64 13.73 -5.44
N SER A 204 -16.47 14.93 -6.01
CA SER A 204 -15.16 15.46 -6.40
C SER A 204 -14.17 15.73 -5.25
N LYS A 205 -14.65 15.70 -4.00
CA LYS A 205 -13.83 15.87 -2.79
C LYS A 205 -13.75 14.59 -1.94
N MET A 206 -14.48 13.54 -2.31
CA MET A 206 -14.64 12.34 -1.49
C MET A 206 -13.30 11.68 -1.18
N GLU A 207 -12.45 11.50 -2.18
CA GLU A 207 -11.11 10.91 -2.02
C GLU A 207 -10.24 11.73 -1.05
N VAL A 208 -10.17 13.06 -1.24
CA VAL A 208 -9.46 13.96 -0.32
C VAL A 208 -9.96 13.82 1.11
N GLU A 209 -11.29 13.82 1.32
CA GLU A 209 -11.85 13.73 2.68
C GLU A 209 -11.59 12.35 3.33
N LEU A 210 -11.59 11.27 2.55
CA LEU A 210 -11.25 9.92 3.05
C LEU A 210 -9.77 9.81 3.43
N ILE A 211 -8.87 10.36 2.62
CA ILE A 211 -7.44 10.42 2.96
C ILE A 211 -7.23 11.25 4.23
N ARG A 212 -7.85 12.44 4.31
CA ARG A 212 -7.85 13.27 5.52
C ARG A 212 -8.36 12.49 6.73
N GLN A 213 -9.47 11.77 6.59
CA GLN A 213 -10.03 10.97 7.67
C GLN A 213 -9.06 9.88 8.11
N TYR A 214 -8.39 9.21 7.18
CA TYR A 214 -7.38 8.21 7.46
C TYR A 214 -6.18 8.79 8.22
N LEU A 215 -5.62 9.91 7.76
CA LEU A 215 -4.48 10.56 8.41
C LEU A 215 -4.83 11.03 9.83
N ASN A 216 -6.02 11.62 10.02
CA ASN A 216 -6.50 11.98 11.35
C ASN A 216 -6.71 10.76 12.26
N LYS A 217 -7.21 9.64 11.71
CA LYS A 217 -7.32 8.37 12.46
C LYS A 217 -5.94 7.85 12.85
N ASN A 218 -4.96 7.94 11.95
CA ASN A 218 -3.59 7.53 12.22
C ASN A 218 -2.97 8.37 13.35
N HIS A 219 -3.11 9.69 13.29
CA HIS A 219 -2.68 10.59 14.36
C HIS A 219 -3.34 10.22 15.70
N ALA A 220 -4.68 10.14 15.75
CA ALA A 220 -5.40 9.80 16.97
C ALA A 220 -4.99 8.43 17.55
N PHE A 221 -4.68 7.45 16.70
CA PHE A 221 -4.14 6.16 17.12
C PHE A 221 -2.77 6.31 17.80
N ARG A 222 -1.84 7.04 17.19
CA ARG A 222 -0.47 7.26 17.70
C ARG A 222 -0.45 7.97 19.05
N PHE A 223 -1.35 8.92 19.25
CA PHE A 223 -1.48 9.69 20.48
C PHE A 223 -2.40 9.06 21.52
N GLY A 224 -2.85 7.81 21.32
CA GLY A 224 -3.72 7.11 22.27
C GLY A 224 -5.08 7.79 22.47
N SER A 225 -5.52 8.60 21.52
CA SER A 225 -6.82 9.30 21.55
C SER A 225 -7.98 8.42 21.05
N LEU A 226 -7.68 7.21 20.57
CA LEU A 226 -8.66 6.20 20.22
C LEU A 226 -8.71 5.14 21.32
N HIS A 227 -9.92 4.85 21.81
CA HIS A 227 -10.16 3.76 22.73
C HIS A 227 -10.52 2.50 21.94
N PHE A 228 -9.80 1.42 22.23
CA PHE A 228 -10.10 0.07 21.73
C PHE A 228 -10.26 -0.85 22.93
N GLU A 229 -11.29 -1.69 22.91
CA GLU A 229 -11.38 -2.78 23.86
C GLU A 229 -10.21 -3.75 23.60
N PRO A 230 -9.50 -4.21 24.64
CA PRO A 230 -8.41 -5.17 24.48
C PRO A 230 -8.98 -6.53 24.05
N GLU A 231 -8.99 -6.77 22.75
CA GLU A 231 -9.37 -8.05 22.16
C GLU A 231 -8.13 -8.83 21.69
N THR A 232 -8.14 -10.14 21.86
CA THR A 232 -7.10 -11.04 21.34
C THR A 232 -7.74 -12.09 20.45
N LEU A 233 -7.23 -12.20 19.22
CA LEU A 233 -7.59 -13.27 18.30
C LEU A 233 -6.73 -14.49 18.59
N ILE A 234 -7.31 -15.49 19.25
CA ILE A 234 -6.67 -16.80 19.43
C ILE A 234 -7.03 -17.67 18.22
N LYS A 235 -6.06 -17.88 17.34
CA LYS A 235 -6.16 -18.92 16.30
C LYS A 235 -5.90 -20.27 16.98
N SER A 236 -6.95 -21.03 17.28
CA SER A 236 -6.81 -22.45 17.61
C SER A 236 -6.59 -23.24 16.32
N HIS A 237 -5.57 -24.10 16.30
CA HIS A 237 -5.37 -25.11 15.26
C HIS A 237 -6.23 -26.32 15.53
#